data_AF-A0A3D5GDW9-F1
#
_entry.id   AF-A0A3D5GDW9-F1
#
_cell.length_a   1.000
_cell.length_b   1.000
_cell.length_c   1.000
_cell.angle_alpha   90.00
_cell.angle_beta   90.00
_cell.angle_gamma   90.00
#
_symmetry.space_group_name_H-M   'P 1'
#
loop_
_entity.id
_entity.type
_entity.pdbx_description
1 polymer ?
#
loop_
_entity_poly.entity_id
_entity_poly.type
_entity_poly.pdbx_seq_one_letter_code
_entity_poly.pdbx_strand_id
1 'polypeptide(L)'
;MRILITYPVAEDVLLGILNDNVIYRPDLQTKGDRFVTKALTELRPDVLIAQKLPDEQVVKSWVLATPDSARFIVQKGNSQYAGEAKHFSFAGVPVFTTVPDDRIHPDIQPLILAERVHTKRSHVLGGGKKSVASANQKVSVALVGAGIVNLITAYYLTKAGYSIAMYDASPDPRKSEHWSKYGCTRGGGDARMFTLTEADNYNDKDFTAISHFNNLFDSKVSESGWMICDKNNISIPEKTWIHEYEAVPPYLANVYNNDILSFNHESHPLWEDLIENASELFQDVELREGIVRLYSDESHYRESIERHREIKSLRCTLTPEELIEKYPALADACASGLVVGAIEVVGFTLNVHKFIENLLDSLERLGIQCFWNQSVKKIIRDDHGVVIGLVSGNHTITADNYVISPGVYGSELLRGTQAENKIQGVLGCWMVVPNLAPKLKHSLKIARKDHITEDANVTVATDSEGEDILIFGSGYGYTGLDPNNILPDDLEAMYCGIEDSLKHYFPAAYEAAKQNGLLKASRRYCVRPWTSTSLGVFEVVEVARDGKLIVTGGHNTGGFTQSPAIANAVLAALQGEFHSMHQLYHPNRFTSFYYEIPHRHILETIAVG
;
A
#
# COMPACT_ATOMS: atom_id res chain seq x y z
N MET A 1 -19.90 6.07 6.96
CA MET A 1 -20.52 7.40 6.73
C MET A 1 -21.68 7.27 5.75
N ARG A 2 -22.88 7.76 6.06
CA ARG A 2 -24.06 7.67 5.18
C ARG A 2 -24.13 8.83 4.19
N ILE A 3 -24.21 8.54 2.89
CA ILE A 3 -24.22 9.51 1.80
C ILE A 3 -25.58 9.52 1.12
N LEU A 4 -26.22 10.69 0.98
CA LEU A 4 -27.46 10.85 0.21
C LEU A 4 -27.17 11.60 -1.09
N ILE A 5 -27.41 10.96 -2.23
CA ILE A 5 -27.30 11.57 -3.57
C ILE A 5 -28.72 11.90 -4.07
N THR A 6 -28.96 13.18 -4.38
CA THR A 6 -30.32 13.67 -4.69
C THR A 6 -30.55 14.04 -6.14
N TYR A 7 -29.65 13.66 -7.07
CA TYR A 7 -29.77 13.99 -8.50
C TYR A 7 -29.51 12.74 -9.37
N PRO A 8 -30.02 12.68 -10.62
CA PRO A 8 -29.75 11.57 -11.53
C PRO A 8 -28.26 11.44 -11.86
N VAL A 9 -27.71 10.26 -11.61
CA VAL A 9 -26.36 9.87 -12.01
C VAL A 9 -26.40 9.13 -13.34
N ALA A 10 -25.38 9.30 -14.18
CA ALA A 10 -25.27 8.61 -15.46
C ALA A 10 -25.25 7.07 -15.30
N GLU A 11 -25.91 6.37 -16.22
CA GLU A 11 -26.15 4.91 -16.11
C GLU A 11 -24.85 4.09 -16.13
N ASP A 12 -23.85 4.56 -16.87
CA ASP A 12 -22.53 3.94 -17.04
C ASP A 12 -21.71 3.89 -15.74
N VAL A 13 -21.92 4.82 -14.82
CA VAL A 13 -21.21 4.85 -13.53
C VAL A 13 -22.08 4.50 -12.33
N LEU A 14 -23.41 4.40 -12.52
CA LEU A 14 -24.36 4.22 -11.42
C LEU A 14 -24.04 2.96 -10.61
N LEU A 15 -23.81 1.82 -11.26
CA LEU A 15 -23.51 0.56 -10.56
C LEU A 15 -22.22 0.67 -9.73
N GLY A 16 -21.18 1.33 -10.25
CA GLY A 16 -19.90 1.51 -9.57
C GLY A 16 -19.94 2.43 -8.34
N ILE A 17 -21.02 3.20 -8.16
CA ILE A 17 -21.19 4.09 -6.99
C ILE A 17 -22.20 3.57 -5.97
N LEU A 18 -23.11 2.67 -6.36
CA LEU A 18 -24.12 2.12 -5.48
C LEU A 18 -23.46 1.12 -4.53
N ASN A 19 -23.16 1.62 -3.33
CA ASN A 19 -22.53 0.87 -2.25
C ASN A 19 -23.42 0.93 -1.00
N ASP A 20 -23.13 0.11 0.00
CA ASP A 20 -23.95 -0.01 1.23
C ASP A 20 -24.19 1.32 1.95
N ASN A 21 -23.26 2.26 1.81
CA ASN A 21 -23.30 3.55 2.47
C ASN A 21 -23.89 4.69 1.61
N VAL A 22 -24.29 4.40 0.37
CA VAL A 22 -24.85 5.37 -0.58
C VAL A 22 -26.37 5.16 -0.73
N ILE A 23 -27.13 6.18 -0.38
CA ILE A 23 -28.56 6.26 -0.59
C ILE A 23 -28.84 7.10 -1.84
N TYR A 24 -29.32 6.46 -2.89
CA TYR A 24 -29.63 7.12 -4.17
C TYR A 24 -31.11 7.50 -4.26
N ARG A 25 -31.40 8.80 -4.27
CA ARG A 25 -32.76 9.36 -4.32
C ARG A 25 -32.86 10.51 -5.34
N PRO A 26 -32.68 10.22 -6.63
CA PRO A 26 -32.67 11.25 -7.69
C PRO A 26 -34.03 11.97 -7.82
N ASP A 27 -35.11 11.35 -7.37
CA ASP A 27 -36.44 11.95 -7.32
C ASP A 27 -36.52 13.21 -6.43
N LEU A 28 -35.59 13.37 -5.49
CA LEU A 28 -35.53 14.52 -4.60
C LEU A 28 -35.05 15.80 -5.30
N GLN A 29 -34.43 15.72 -6.49
CA GLN A 29 -34.04 16.91 -7.24
C GLN A 29 -35.24 17.76 -7.69
N THR A 30 -36.33 17.09 -8.06
CA THR A 30 -37.51 17.71 -8.65
C THR A 30 -38.68 17.83 -7.67
N LYS A 31 -38.64 17.10 -6.56
CA LYS A 31 -39.63 17.21 -5.48
C LYS A 31 -39.40 18.45 -4.63
N GLY A 32 -40.48 18.99 -4.07
CA GLY A 32 -40.41 20.17 -3.21
C GLY A 32 -39.76 19.90 -1.85
N ASP A 33 -39.38 20.99 -1.17
CA ASP A 33 -38.62 21.02 0.10
C ASP A 33 -39.18 20.12 1.20
N ARG A 34 -40.50 19.89 1.24
CA ARG A 34 -41.14 18.96 2.20
C ARG A 34 -40.60 17.54 2.08
N PHE A 35 -40.37 17.05 0.86
CA PHE A 35 -39.86 15.69 0.64
C PHE A 35 -38.37 15.59 0.94
N VAL A 36 -37.60 16.62 0.59
CA VAL A 36 -36.16 16.71 0.92
C VAL A 36 -35.98 16.76 2.44
N THR A 37 -36.77 17.58 3.14
CA THR A 37 -36.79 17.64 4.61
C THR A 37 -37.09 16.28 5.22
N LYS A 38 -38.13 15.60 4.74
CA LYS A 38 -38.49 14.25 5.22
C LYS A 38 -37.33 13.27 5.02
N ALA A 39 -36.72 13.26 3.83
CA ALA A 39 -35.59 12.38 3.54
C ALA A 39 -34.38 12.65 4.46
N LEU A 40 -33.97 13.91 4.62
CA LEU A 40 -32.83 14.27 5.47
C LEU A 40 -33.07 13.96 6.96
N THR A 41 -34.31 14.11 7.44
CA THR A 41 -34.67 13.87 8.85
C THR A 41 -34.87 12.38 9.18
N GLU A 42 -35.40 11.58 8.24
CA GLU A 42 -35.63 10.14 8.42
C GLU A 42 -34.37 9.31 8.12
N LEU A 43 -33.70 9.58 7.00
CA LEU A 43 -32.51 8.82 6.58
C LEU A 43 -31.27 9.23 7.36
N ARG A 44 -31.26 10.47 7.88
CA ARG A 44 -30.17 11.04 8.69
C ARG A 44 -28.79 10.83 8.04
N PRO A 45 -28.58 11.27 6.79
CA PRO A 45 -27.27 11.13 6.17
C PRO A 45 -26.24 11.99 6.91
N ASP A 46 -24.96 11.62 6.79
CA ASP A 46 -23.82 12.44 7.19
C ASP A 46 -23.45 13.42 6.07
N VAL A 47 -23.63 13.01 4.82
CA VAL A 47 -23.30 13.80 3.64
C VAL A 47 -24.49 13.91 2.71
N LEU A 48 -24.82 15.14 2.31
CA LEU A 48 -25.74 15.41 1.22
C LEU A 48 -24.93 15.78 -0.03
N ILE A 49 -25.09 15.00 -1.11
CA ILE A 49 -24.55 15.33 -2.43
C ILE A 49 -25.68 15.81 -3.33
N ALA A 50 -25.62 17.08 -3.74
CA ALA A 50 -26.69 17.72 -4.51
C ALA A 50 -26.14 18.65 -5.60
N GLN A 51 -26.88 18.81 -6.71
CA GLN A 51 -26.57 19.82 -7.73
C GLN A 51 -26.99 21.24 -7.28
N LYS A 52 -28.13 21.33 -6.60
CA LYS A 52 -28.67 22.58 -6.04
C LYS A 52 -28.79 22.45 -4.53
N LEU A 53 -28.37 23.48 -3.81
CA LEU A 53 -28.58 23.53 -2.36
C LEU A 53 -30.10 23.55 -2.04
N PRO A 54 -30.54 22.78 -1.02
CA PRO A 54 -31.89 22.91 -0.48
C PRO A 54 -32.14 24.29 0.11
N ASP A 55 -33.41 24.63 0.35
CA ASP A 55 -33.75 25.84 1.11
C ASP A 55 -33.11 25.82 2.51
N GLU A 56 -32.77 27.00 3.03
CA GLU A 56 -32.11 27.16 4.33
C GLU A 56 -32.89 26.49 5.47
N GLN A 57 -34.23 26.51 5.42
CA GLN A 57 -35.09 25.88 6.44
C GLN A 57 -35.03 24.35 6.40
N VAL A 58 -34.84 23.77 5.21
CA VAL A 58 -34.64 22.33 5.04
C VAL A 58 -33.35 21.91 5.73
N VAL A 59 -32.26 22.66 5.51
CA VAL A 59 -30.97 22.39 6.14
C VAL A 59 -31.04 22.59 7.65
N LYS A 60 -31.70 23.65 8.15
CA LYS A 60 -31.93 23.82 9.60
C LYS A 60 -32.72 22.66 10.22
N SER A 61 -33.71 22.13 9.52
CA SER A 61 -34.48 20.98 9.97
C SER A 61 -33.63 19.71 10.05
N TRP A 62 -32.74 19.48 9.08
CA TRP A 62 -31.73 18.43 9.16
C TRP A 62 -30.76 18.68 10.33
N VAL A 63 -30.36 19.93 10.55
CA VAL A 63 -29.49 20.31 11.68
C VAL A 63 -30.10 19.87 13.02
N LEU A 64 -31.37 20.19 13.22
CA LEU A 64 -32.13 19.85 14.43
C LEU A 64 -32.40 18.35 14.59
N ALA A 65 -32.56 17.61 13.49
CA ALA A 65 -32.85 16.18 13.56
C ALA A 65 -31.62 15.31 13.87
N THR A 66 -30.41 15.82 13.65
CA THR A 66 -29.15 15.09 13.87
C THR A 66 -28.12 15.91 14.66
N PRO A 67 -28.45 16.46 15.84
CA PRO A 67 -27.63 17.49 16.52
C PRO A 67 -26.15 17.10 16.69
N ASP A 68 -25.85 15.82 16.92
CA ASP A 68 -24.51 15.31 17.18
C ASP A 68 -23.75 14.82 15.93
N SER A 69 -24.32 14.96 14.72
CA SER A 69 -23.67 14.53 13.47
C SER A 69 -22.74 15.61 12.90
N ALA A 70 -21.53 15.20 12.53
CA ALA A 70 -20.52 16.01 11.83
C ALA A 70 -20.82 16.17 10.33
N ARG A 71 -22.04 16.59 10.00
CA ARG A 71 -22.55 16.62 8.63
C ARG A 71 -21.90 17.67 7.74
N PHE A 72 -22.00 17.48 6.43
CA PHE A 72 -21.63 18.46 5.41
C PHE A 72 -22.35 18.23 4.08
N ILE A 73 -22.31 19.23 3.20
CA ILE A 73 -22.89 19.17 1.86
C ILE A 73 -21.76 19.17 0.83
N VAL A 74 -21.83 18.28 -0.15
CA VAL A 74 -21.04 18.36 -1.37
C VAL A 74 -21.95 18.84 -2.49
N GLN A 75 -21.69 20.05 -2.99
CA GLN A 75 -22.40 20.60 -4.12
C GLN A 75 -21.67 20.22 -5.42
N LYS A 76 -22.36 19.49 -6.31
CA LYS A 76 -21.83 19.19 -7.64
C LYS A 76 -21.74 20.50 -8.43
N GLY A 77 -20.54 20.85 -8.88
CA GLY A 77 -20.27 22.02 -9.71
C GLY A 77 -20.93 21.89 -11.09
N ASN A 78 -21.41 23.00 -11.64
CA ASN A 78 -21.88 23.09 -13.02
C ASN A 78 -20.73 23.59 -13.91
N SER A 79 -20.55 22.95 -15.08
CA SER A 79 -19.50 23.30 -16.06
C SER A 79 -19.50 24.77 -16.52
N GLN A 80 -20.61 25.49 -16.32
CA GLN A 80 -20.75 26.92 -16.67
C GLN A 80 -20.06 27.89 -15.71
N TYR A 81 -19.62 27.43 -14.53
CA TYR A 81 -18.87 28.25 -13.56
C TYR A 81 -17.54 27.57 -13.26
N ALA A 82 -16.61 27.61 -14.22
CA ALA A 82 -15.22 27.25 -13.99
C ALA A 82 -14.62 28.23 -12.96
N GLY A 83 -14.58 27.81 -11.70
CA GLY A 83 -14.03 28.57 -10.60
C GLY A 83 -13.48 27.64 -9.52
N GLU A 84 -12.57 28.16 -8.71
CA GLU A 84 -11.89 27.45 -7.62
C GLU A 84 -12.89 26.75 -6.67
N ALA A 85 -12.45 25.65 -6.05
CA ALA A 85 -13.22 24.94 -5.03
C ALA A 85 -13.67 25.92 -3.94
N LYS A 86 -14.98 26.03 -3.74
CA LYS A 86 -15.56 26.90 -2.70
C LYS A 86 -15.84 26.09 -1.44
N HIS A 87 -15.45 26.65 -0.31
CA HIS A 87 -15.85 26.21 1.02
C HIS A 87 -16.55 27.35 1.74
N PHE A 88 -17.79 27.14 2.14
CA PHE A 88 -18.58 28.13 2.89
C PHE A 88 -19.55 27.43 3.85
N SER A 89 -20.11 28.19 4.79
CA SER A 89 -21.16 27.71 5.69
C SER A 89 -22.54 28.10 5.15
N PHE A 90 -23.46 27.14 5.10
CA PHE A 90 -24.86 27.35 4.73
C PHE A 90 -25.75 26.78 5.83
N ALA A 91 -26.55 27.64 6.48
CA ALA A 91 -27.35 27.26 7.66
C ALA A 91 -26.56 26.58 8.80
N GLY A 92 -25.27 26.90 8.94
CA GLY A 92 -24.38 26.28 9.95
C GLY A 92 -23.78 24.94 9.51
N VAL A 93 -24.04 24.49 8.28
CA VAL A 93 -23.47 23.27 7.69
C VAL A 93 -22.38 23.65 6.69
N PRO A 94 -21.17 23.04 6.76
CA PRO A 94 -20.14 23.23 5.75
C PRO A 94 -20.60 22.73 4.36
N VAL A 95 -20.35 23.54 3.34
CA VAL A 95 -20.60 23.21 1.93
C VAL A 95 -19.29 23.22 1.17
N PHE A 96 -19.05 22.16 0.39
CA PHE A 96 -17.89 22.00 -0.48
C PHE A 96 -18.35 21.84 -1.92
N THR A 97 -17.85 22.65 -2.84
CA THR A 97 -18.22 22.56 -4.26
C THR A 97 -17.17 21.78 -5.06
N THR A 98 -17.61 20.84 -5.91
CA THR A 98 -16.68 20.16 -6.83
C THR A 98 -16.20 21.09 -7.93
N VAL A 99 -14.95 20.90 -8.34
CA VAL A 99 -14.36 21.56 -9.51
C VAL A 99 -14.37 20.54 -10.65
N PRO A 100 -14.93 20.87 -11.82
CA PRO A 100 -14.89 19.97 -12.97
C PRO A 100 -13.45 19.59 -13.35
N ASP A 101 -13.18 18.29 -13.43
CA ASP A 101 -11.97 17.68 -13.98
C ASP A 101 -12.38 16.76 -15.14
N ASP A 102 -11.95 17.06 -16.36
CA ASP A 102 -12.32 16.32 -17.58
C ASP A 102 -11.85 14.85 -17.56
N ARG A 103 -10.93 14.49 -16.65
CA ARG A 103 -10.40 13.13 -16.49
C ARG A 103 -11.23 12.29 -15.53
N ILE A 104 -12.07 12.92 -14.70
CA ILE A 104 -12.87 12.23 -13.68
C ILE A 104 -14.33 12.42 -14.04
N HIS A 105 -15.08 11.32 -14.14
CA HIS A 105 -16.50 11.40 -14.44
C HIS A 105 -17.23 12.37 -13.47
N PRO A 106 -18.05 13.32 -13.96
CA PRO A 106 -18.65 14.38 -13.13
C PRO A 106 -19.52 13.89 -11.96
N ASP A 107 -20.03 12.66 -12.03
CA ASP A 107 -20.80 12.04 -10.94
C ASP A 107 -19.94 11.31 -9.91
N ILE A 108 -18.66 11.07 -10.20
CA ILE A 108 -17.69 10.48 -9.28
C ILE A 108 -16.98 11.57 -8.46
N GLN A 109 -16.72 12.74 -9.06
CA GLN A 109 -16.03 13.85 -8.38
C GLN A 109 -16.64 14.22 -7.01
N PRO A 110 -17.97 14.27 -6.82
CA PRO A 110 -18.54 14.60 -5.51
C PRO A 110 -18.28 13.54 -4.44
N LEU A 111 -18.21 12.26 -4.83
CA LEU A 111 -17.89 11.16 -3.92
C LEU A 111 -16.42 11.21 -3.49
N ILE A 112 -15.51 11.48 -4.43
CA ILE A 112 -14.09 11.72 -4.13
C ILE A 112 -13.95 12.89 -3.16
N LEU A 113 -14.65 14.01 -3.40
CA LEU A 113 -14.59 15.16 -2.51
C LEU A 113 -15.16 14.84 -1.12
N ALA A 114 -16.24 14.05 -1.05
CA ALA A 114 -16.81 13.59 0.22
C ALA A 114 -15.79 12.76 1.03
N GLU A 115 -15.09 11.83 0.39
CA GLU A 115 -14.01 11.05 1.02
C GLU A 115 -12.89 11.95 1.53
N ARG A 116 -12.42 12.88 0.71
CA ARG A 116 -11.33 13.79 1.09
C ARG A 116 -11.68 14.67 2.27
N VAL A 117 -12.91 15.20 2.31
CA VAL A 117 -13.41 16.00 3.42
C VAL A 117 -13.53 15.15 4.68
N HIS A 118 -14.09 13.94 4.56
CA HIS A 118 -14.22 13.01 5.69
C HIS A 118 -12.86 12.66 6.30
N THR A 119 -11.89 12.27 5.47
CA THR A 119 -10.54 11.87 5.90
C THR A 119 -9.81 13.03 6.60
N LYS A 120 -9.88 14.25 6.07
CA LYS A 120 -9.27 15.43 6.69
C LYS A 120 -9.89 15.81 8.03
N ARG A 121 -11.21 15.61 8.19
CA ARG A 121 -11.94 15.96 9.42
C ARG A 121 -11.83 14.89 10.51
N SER A 122 -11.77 13.62 10.13
CA SER A 122 -11.81 12.49 11.06
C SER A 122 -10.48 12.21 11.75
N HIS A 123 -9.37 12.64 11.15
CA HIS A 123 -8.02 12.24 11.58
C HIS A 123 -7.12 13.45 11.84
N VAL A 124 -7.60 14.44 12.60
CA VAL A 124 -6.74 15.53 13.06
C VAL A 124 -5.86 15.00 14.18
N LEU A 125 -4.56 14.84 13.93
CA LEU A 125 -3.60 14.70 15.02
C LEU A 125 -3.68 15.97 15.88
N GLY A 126 -4.01 15.81 17.16
CA GLY A 126 -3.90 16.90 18.11
C GLY A 126 -2.46 17.42 18.07
N GLY A 127 -2.28 18.75 17.98
CA GLY A 127 -0.96 19.37 17.97
C GLY A 127 -0.15 18.93 19.18
N GLY A 128 0.72 17.95 18.98
CA GLY A 128 1.59 17.43 20.02
C GLY A 128 2.66 18.45 20.33
N LYS A 129 2.96 18.64 21.63
CA LYS A 129 4.17 19.38 21.99
C LYS A 129 5.38 18.58 21.51
N LYS A 130 6.42 19.28 21.03
CA LYS A 130 7.72 18.66 20.74
C LYS A 130 8.16 17.88 21.97
N SER A 131 8.56 16.62 21.78
CA SER A 131 9.37 15.90 22.77
C SER A 131 10.70 16.64 22.89
N VAL A 132 10.80 17.61 23.81
CA VAL A 132 12.01 18.41 24.00
C VAL A 132 12.97 17.63 24.90
N ALA A 133 14.10 17.22 24.34
CA ALA A 133 15.24 16.73 25.08
C ALA A 133 15.66 17.73 26.17
N SER A 134 15.95 17.26 27.37
CA SER A 134 16.78 18.04 28.30
C SER A 134 18.18 18.20 27.68
N ALA A 135 18.86 19.32 27.94
CA ALA A 135 20.09 19.74 27.24
C ALA A 135 21.27 18.74 27.23
N ASN A 136 21.19 17.61 27.96
CA ASN A 136 22.25 16.61 28.08
C ASN A 136 21.83 15.15 27.75
N GLN A 137 20.62 14.86 27.27
CA GLN A 137 20.18 13.49 26.97
C GLN A 137 19.46 13.37 25.61
N LYS A 138 19.96 12.51 24.72
CA LYS A 138 19.29 12.20 23.45
C LYS A 138 17.96 11.48 23.73
N VAL A 139 16.92 11.86 22.98
CA VAL A 139 15.61 11.19 23.02
C VAL A 139 15.76 9.79 22.43
N SER A 140 15.32 8.78 23.18
CA SER A 140 15.43 7.37 22.79
C SER A 140 14.23 6.89 21.96
N VAL A 141 14.49 6.06 20.95
CA VAL A 141 13.48 5.41 20.11
C VAL A 141 13.78 3.93 20.00
N ALA A 142 12.81 3.09 20.37
CA ALA A 142 12.87 1.65 20.13
C ALA A 142 12.14 1.28 18.84
N LEU A 143 12.85 0.73 17.87
CA LEU A 143 12.30 0.23 16.60
C LEU A 143 12.07 -1.28 16.70
N VAL A 144 10.88 -1.75 16.32
CA VAL A 144 10.53 -3.18 16.27
C VAL A 144 10.33 -3.62 14.83
N GLY A 145 11.12 -4.60 14.40
CA GLY A 145 11.26 -5.05 13.02
C GLY A 145 12.39 -4.31 12.31
N ALA A 146 13.30 -5.04 11.70
CA ALA A 146 14.47 -4.60 10.93
C ALA A 146 14.27 -4.84 9.42
N GLY A 147 13.03 -4.73 8.94
CA GLY A 147 12.74 -4.63 7.51
C GLY A 147 13.17 -3.27 6.96
N ILE A 148 13.24 -3.17 5.63
CA ILE A 148 13.73 -1.96 4.93
C ILE A 148 13.10 -0.65 5.42
N VAL A 149 11.79 -0.64 5.69
CA VAL A 149 11.07 0.54 6.19
C VAL A 149 11.70 1.08 7.48
N ASN A 150 11.97 0.20 8.45
CA ASN A 150 12.55 0.60 9.73
C ASN A 150 14.06 0.83 9.63
N LEU A 151 14.78 0.15 8.73
CA LEU A 151 16.20 0.44 8.51
C LEU A 151 16.40 1.86 7.94
N ILE A 152 15.59 2.26 6.95
CA ILE A 152 15.59 3.63 6.42
C ILE A 152 15.09 4.63 7.48
N THR A 153 14.04 4.29 8.22
CA THR A 153 13.58 5.12 9.35
C THR A 153 14.69 5.33 10.39
N ALA A 154 15.43 4.28 10.75
CA ALA A 154 16.56 4.37 11.67
C ALA A 154 17.65 5.32 11.17
N TYR A 155 17.95 5.29 9.87
CA TYR A 155 18.90 6.21 9.24
C TYR A 155 18.48 7.67 9.43
N TYR A 156 17.23 7.99 9.08
CA TYR A 156 16.69 9.35 9.18
C TYR A 156 16.62 9.83 10.64
N LEU A 157 16.11 8.99 11.55
CA LEU A 157 16.03 9.36 12.97
C LEU A 157 17.42 9.55 13.60
N THR A 158 18.40 8.75 13.22
CA THR A 158 19.78 8.89 13.72
C THR A 158 20.42 10.18 13.23
N LYS A 159 20.22 10.55 11.96
CA LYS A 159 20.65 11.85 11.40
C LYS A 159 19.95 13.02 12.08
N ALA A 160 18.69 12.84 12.49
CA ALA A 160 17.93 13.82 13.28
C ALA A 160 18.32 13.88 14.77
N GLY A 161 19.29 13.06 15.23
CA GLY A 161 19.87 13.12 16.56
C GLY A 161 19.22 12.22 17.62
N TYR A 162 18.28 11.36 17.25
CA TYR A 162 17.68 10.38 18.16
C TYR A 162 18.67 9.25 18.51
N SER A 163 18.48 8.63 19.68
CA SER A 163 19.20 7.44 20.10
C SER A 163 18.36 6.19 19.81
N ILE A 164 18.84 5.30 18.94
CA ILE A 164 18.03 4.20 18.42
C ILE A 164 18.47 2.85 18.98
N ALA A 165 17.49 2.03 19.36
CA ALA A 165 17.65 0.60 19.61
C ALA A 165 16.68 -0.18 18.70
N MET A 166 17.18 -1.19 17.99
CA MET A 166 16.41 -1.97 17.01
C MET A 166 16.27 -3.40 17.49
N TYR A 167 15.05 -3.94 17.42
CA TYR A 167 14.71 -5.30 17.85
C TYR A 167 14.09 -6.06 16.69
N ASP A 168 14.60 -7.24 16.38
CA ASP A 168 14.00 -8.13 15.37
C ASP A 168 13.93 -9.57 15.89
N ALA A 169 12.82 -10.24 15.59
CA ALA A 169 12.59 -11.64 15.92
C ALA A 169 13.45 -12.59 15.06
N SER A 170 13.85 -12.16 13.87
CA SER A 170 14.72 -12.88 12.95
C SER A 170 16.21 -12.78 13.36
N PRO A 171 17.05 -13.68 12.83
CA PRO A 171 18.50 -13.53 12.91
C PRO A 171 18.99 -12.22 12.25
N ASP A 172 20.23 -11.85 12.54
CA ASP A 172 20.93 -10.77 11.83
C ASP A 172 20.91 -11.03 10.32
N PRO A 173 20.37 -10.12 9.48
CA PRO A 173 20.22 -10.34 8.06
C PRO A 173 21.54 -10.41 7.30
N ARG A 174 22.67 -10.01 7.91
CA ARG A 174 24.03 -10.23 7.37
C ARG A 174 24.47 -11.70 7.42
N LYS A 175 23.75 -12.56 8.16
CA LYS A 175 24.08 -13.99 8.26
C LYS A 175 23.45 -14.79 7.12
N SER A 176 24.12 -15.88 6.74
CA SER A 176 23.66 -16.81 5.69
C SER A 176 22.77 -17.93 6.23
N GLU A 177 21.74 -17.57 7.00
CA GLU A 177 20.71 -18.53 7.43
C GLU A 177 19.73 -18.84 6.30
N HIS A 178 18.94 -19.91 6.45
CA HIS A 178 17.89 -20.24 5.49
C HIS A 178 16.89 -19.09 5.36
N TRP A 179 16.53 -18.74 4.11
CA TRP A 179 15.73 -17.55 3.78
C TRP A 179 14.40 -17.47 4.55
N SER A 180 13.79 -18.62 4.87
CA SER A 180 12.52 -18.70 5.62
C SER A 180 12.62 -18.22 7.07
N LYS A 181 13.83 -18.02 7.61
CA LYS A 181 14.04 -17.45 8.96
C LYS A 181 13.92 -15.92 8.98
N TYR A 182 13.84 -15.28 7.82
CA TYR A 182 13.82 -13.82 7.67
C TYR A 182 12.46 -13.29 7.23
N GLY A 183 12.16 -12.04 7.60
CA GLY A 183 11.05 -11.28 7.03
C GLY A 183 11.27 -10.92 5.56
N CYS A 184 10.23 -10.39 4.90
CA CYS A 184 10.17 -10.16 3.45
C CYS A 184 11.42 -9.50 2.84
N THR A 185 11.99 -8.45 3.48
CA THR A 185 13.17 -7.73 2.98
C THR A 185 14.35 -8.67 2.68
N ARG A 186 14.70 -9.54 3.62
CA ARG A 186 15.85 -10.46 3.49
C ARG A 186 15.46 -11.87 3.02
N GLY A 187 14.26 -12.33 3.36
CA GLY A 187 13.77 -13.67 3.02
C GLY A 187 13.29 -13.81 1.57
N GLY A 188 12.90 -12.72 0.92
CA GLY A 188 12.58 -12.72 -0.51
C GLY A 188 13.81 -12.76 -1.41
N GLY A 189 13.58 -12.73 -2.73
CA GLY A 189 14.65 -12.58 -3.72
C GLY A 189 15.52 -11.35 -3.44
N ASP A 190 16.79 -11.43 -3.83
CA ASP A 190 17.79 -10.37 -3.66
C ASP A 190 17.61 -9.26 -4.71
N ALA A 191 16.41 -8.68 -4.74
CA ALA A 191 16.00 -7.73 -5.74
C ALA A 191 14.99 -6.78 -5.13
N ARG A 192 15.24 -5.47 -5.22
CA ARG A 192 14.19 -4.46 -5.00
C ARG A 192 14.16 -3.49 -6.16
N MET A 193 12.96 -3.00 -6.41
CA MET A 193 12.66 -2.09 -7.50
C MET A 193 11.97 -0.86 -6.92
N PHE A 194 12.41 0.29 -7.38
CA PHE A 194 11.71 1.56 -7.25
C PHE A 194 11.13 1.92 -8.61
N THR A 195 9.84 2.26 -8.66
CA THR A 195 9.23 3.02 -9.76
C THR A 195 8.17 3.94 -9.18
N LEU A 196 7.80 4.99 -9.91
CA LEU A 196 6.70 5.86 -9.52
C LEU A 196 5.33 5.13 -9.47
N THR A 197 5.19 3.98 -10.13
CA THR A 197 3.98 3.11 -10.10
C THR A 197 4.15 1.84 -9.28
N GLU A 198 5.14 1.75 -8.39
CA GLU A 198 5.27 0.57 -7.55
C GLU A 198 4.12 0.51 -6.54
N ALA A 199 3.62 -0.70 -6.27
CA ALA A 199 2.45 -0.91 -5.42
C ALA A 199 1.19 -0.17 -5.89
N ASP A 200 0.90 -0.26 -7.18
CA ASP A 200 -0.43 0.08 -7.69
C ASP A 200 -1.53 -0.55 -6.82
N ASN A 201 -2.67 0.13 -6.68
CA ASN A 201 -3.77 -0.40 -5.89
C ASN A 201 -4.27 -1.72 -6.50
N TYR A 202 -4.36 -2.77 -5.67
CA TYR A 202 -4.69 -4.12 -6.11
C TYR A 202 -6.20 -4.40 -6.16
N ASN A 203 -7.02 -3.50 -5.62
CA ASN A 203 -8.46 -3.55 -5.84
C ASN A 203 -8.76 -3.11 -7.30
N ASP A 204 -9.89 -3.57 -7.81
CA ASP A 204 -10.41 -3.19 -9.13
C ASP A 204 -10.60 -1.67 -9.20
N LYS A 205 -10.15 -1.10 -10.31
CA LYS A 205 -10.20 0.34 -10.59
C LYS A 205 -11.06 0.67 -11.81
N ASP A 206 -11.55 -0.33 -12.53
CA ASP A 206 -12.37 -0.14 -13.72
C ASP A 206 -13.84 0.08 -13.34
N PHE A 207 -14.45 1.08 -13.98
CA PHE A 207 -15.87 1.42 -13.80
C PHE A 207 -16.75 0.82 -14.90
N THR A 208 -16.14 0.38 -16.00
CA THR A 208 -16.82 0.00 -17.23
C THR A 208 -17.05 -1.52 -17.33
N ALA A 209 -16.26 -2.31 -16.59
CA ALA A 209 -16.44 -3.75 -16.49
C ALA A 209 -17.63 -4.11 -15.58
N ILE A 210 -18.55 -4.92 -16.12
CA ILE A 210 -19.70 -5.46 -15.38
C ILE A 210 -19.26 -6.51 -14.33
N SER A 211 -18.06 -7.07 -14.48
CA SER A 211 -17.47 -8.01 -13.51
C SER A 211 -16.52 -7.26 -12.56
N HIS A 212 -16.94 -7.06 -11.31
CA HIS A 212 -16.05 -6.58 -10.26
C HIS A 212 -14.93 -7.61 -10.02
N PHE A 213 -13.67 -7.23 -10.26
CA PHE A 213 -12.51 -8.12 -10.13
C PHE A 213 -11.98 -8.27 -8.70
N ASN A 214 -12.67 -7.74 -7.68
CA ASN A 214 -12.19 -7.90 -6.30
C ASN A 214 -12.42 -9.30 -5.72
N ASN A 215 -13.06 -10.22 -6.43
CA ASN A 215 -13.40 -11.57 -5.98
C ASN A 215 -12.25 -12.59 -6.18
N LEU A 216 -10.99 -12.14 -6.17
CA LEU A 216 -9.81 -13.00 -6.36
C LEU A 216 -9.72 -14.10 -5.30
N PHE A 217 -10.39 -13.93 -4.15
CA PHE A 217 -10.43 -14.93 -3.08
C PHE A 217 -11.50 -16.01 -3.30
N ASP A 218 -12.31 -15.95 -4.37
CA ASP A 218 -13.30 -16.97 -4.74
C ASP A 218 -12.68 -18.20 -5.41
N SER A 219 -11.48 -18.06 -5.97
CA SER A 219 -10.81 -19.13 -6.71
C SER A 219 -9.42 -19.42 -6.16
N LYS A 220 -8.95 -20.64 -6.38
CA LYS A 220 -7.59 -21.05 -6.06
C LYS A 220 -6.57 -20.40 -6.99
N VAL A 221 -5.30 -20.39 -6.59
CA VAL A 221 -4.22 -19.92 -7.46
C VAL A 221 -4.12 -20.74 -8.75
N SER A 222 -4.29 -22.06 -8.67
CA SER A 222 -4.35 -22.93 -9.85
C SER A 222 -5.52 -22.62 -10.81
N GLU A 223 -6.48 -21.80 -10.39
CA GLU A 223 -7.68 -21.39 -11.11
C GLU A 223 -7.70 -19.87 -11.36
N SER A 224 -6.51 -19.23 -11.37
CA SER A 224 -6.30 -17.79 -11.57
C SER A 224 -6.90 -16.88 -10.48
N GLY A 225 -7.22 -17.42 -9.30
CA GLY A 225 -7.52 -16.65 -8.09
C GLY A 225 -6.27 -16.44 -7.24
N TRP A 226 -6.47 -15.94 -6.02
CA TRP A 226 -5.39 -15.67 -5.05
C TRP A 226 -5.40 -16.63 -3.85
N MET A 227 -6.35 -17.55 -3.75
CA MET A 227 -6.40 -18.46 -2.61
C MET A 227 -5.35 -19.56 -2.71
N ILE A 228 -4.33 -19.45 -1.86
CA ILE A 228 -3.29 -20.49 -1.68
C ILE A 228 -3.48 -21.26 -0.37
N CYS A 229 -4.50 -20.92 0.42
CA CYS A 229 -4.80 -21.55 1.71
C CYS A 229 -6.16 -22.26 1.69
N ASP A 230 -6.39 -23.17 2.64
CA ASP A 230 -7.68 -23.87 2.75
C ASP A 230 -8.79 -22.92 3.21
N LYS A 231 -9.79 -22.70 2.34
CA LYS A 231 -10.98 -21.87 2.60
C LYS A 231 -11.78 -22.28 3.82
N ASN A 232 -11.74 -23.56 4.19
CA ASN A 232 -12.48 -24.05 5.35
C ASN A 232 -11.83 -23.64 6.68
N ASN A 233 -10.57 -23.18 6.65
CA ASN A 233 -9.78 -22.82 7.82
C ASN A 233 -9.44 -21.32 7.87
N ILE A 234 -10.38 -20.47 7.45
CA ILE A 234 -10.24 -19.01 7.51
C ILE A 234 -10.87 -18.49 8.82
N SER A 235 -10.08 -17.79 9.62
CA SER A 235 -10.51 -17.16 10.87
C SER A 235 -11.43 -15.96 10.64
N ILE A 236 -12.09 -15.47 11.71
CA ILE A 236 -12.97 -14.29 11.61
C ILE A 236 -12.19 -13.04 11.12
N PRO A 237 -11.01 -12.69 11.67
CA PRO A 237 -10.24 -11.55 11.17
C PRO A 237 -9.85 -11.65 9.68
N GLU A 238 -9.54 -12.85 9.20
CA GLU A 238 -9.24 -13.10 7.78
C GLU A 238 -10.48 -12.92 6.91
N LYS A 239 -11.64 -13.43 7.33
CA LYS A 239 -12.92 -13.19 6.63
C LYS A 239 -13.27 -11.71 6.56
N THR A 240 -13.07 -10.96 7.64
CA THR A 240 -13.30 -9.51 7.66
C THR A 240 -12.37 -8.79 6.69
N TRP A 241 -11.10 -9.16 6.64
CA TRP A 241 -10.14 -8.55 5.73
C TRP A 241 -10.46 -8.83 4.26
N ILE A 242 -10.83 -10.08 3.92
CA ILE A 242 -11.28 -10.46 2.56
C ILE A 242 -12.53 -9.65 2.18
N HIS A 243 -13.52 -9.60 3.08
CA HIS A 243 -14.74 -8.81 2.84
C HIS A 243 -14.44 -7.32 2.65
N GLU A 244 -13.55 -6.74 3.46
CA GLU A 244 -13.13 -5.34 3.30
C GLU A 244 -12.45 -5.12 1.95
N TYR A 245 -11.63 -6.05 1.46
CA TYR A 245 -10.99 -5.97 0.15
C TYR A 245 -12.02 -5.99 -0.98
N GLU A 246 -12.96 -6.94 -0.90
CA GLU A 246 -14.04 -7.11 -1.87
C GLU A 246 -14.99 -5.91 -1.92
N ALA A 247 -15.17 -5.23 -0.79
CA ALA A 247 -16.06 -4.10 -0.65
C ALA A 247 -15.47 -2.75 -1.13
N VAL A 248 -14.18 -2.65 -1.48
CA VAL A 248 -13.61 -1.37 -1.95
C VAL A 248 -14.15 -1.04 -3.36
N PRO A 249 -14.93 0.04 -3.54
CA PRO A 249 -15.45 0.38 -4.86
C PRO A 249 -14.37 0.99 -5.76
N PRO A 250 -14.51 0.89 -7.10
CA PRO A 250 -13.49 1.35 -8.05
C PRO A 250 -13.07 2.82 -7.90
N TYR A 251 -13.98 3.74 -7.58
CA TYR A 251 -13.59 5.14 -7.36
C TYR A 251 -12.71 5.32 -6.14
N LEU A 252 -12.94 4.52 -5.10
CA LEU A 252 -12.20 4.61 -3.86
C LEU A 252 -10.83 3.94 -4.02
N ALA A 253 -10.76 2.82 -4.75
CA ALA A 253 -9.50 2.21 -5.18
C ALA A 253 -8.63 3.20 -5.98
N ASN A 254 -9.23 3.97 -6.90
CA ASN A 254 -8.54 5.04 -7.63
C ASN A 254 -8.06 6.19 -6.71
N VAL A 255 -8.87 6.60 -5.73
CA VAL A 255 -8.46 7.59 -4.72
C VAL A 255 -7.24 7.11 -3.93
N TYR A 256 -7.27 5.85 -3.47
CA TYR A 256 -6.18 5.24 -2.72
C TYR A 256 -4.93 5.03 -3.57
N ASN A 257 -5.10 4.63 -4.83
CA ASN A 257 -4.01 4.52 -5.79
C ASN A 257 -3.27 5.86 -5.94
N ASN A 258 -4.00 6.96 -6.14
CA ASN A 258 -3.40 8.29 -6.26
C ASN A 258 -2.59 8.68 -5.01
N ASP A 259 -3.05 8.30 -3.81
CA ASP A 259 -2.30 8.54 -2.57
C ASP A 259 -1.01 7.72 -2.52
N ILE A 260 -1.05 6.43 -2.90
CA ILE A 260 0.14 5.57 -3.02
C ILE A 260 1.15 6.17 -3.99
N LEU A 261 0.71 6.55 -5.19
CA LEU A 261 1.57 7.17 -6.19
C LEU A 261 2.15 8.50 -5.69
N SER A 262 1.40 9.29 -4.92
CA SER A 262 1.90 10.53 -4.33
C SER A 262 3.07 10.30 -3.37
N PHE A 263 3.05 9.23 -2.57
CA PHE A 263 4.16 8.88 -1.67
C PHE A 263 5.34 8.26 -2.41
N ASN A 264 5.11 7.57 -3.54
CA ASN A 264 6.19 7.15 -4.43
C ASN A 264 6.90 8.37 -5.04
N HIS A 265 6.12 9.38 -5.46
CA HIS A 265 6.64 10.66 -5.95
C HIS A 265 7.42 11.42 -4.89
N GLU A 266 6.91 11.46 -3.65
CA GLU A 266 7.62 12.06 -2.52
C GLU A 266 8.93 11.33 -2.21
N SER A 267 8.93 10.00 -2.31
CA SER A 267 10.13 9.17 -2.05
C SER A 267 11.18 9.26 -3.14
N HIS A 268 10.81 9.63 -4.37
CA HIS A 268 11.75 9.70 -5.50
C HIS A 268 12.98 10.59 -5.23
N PRO A 269 12.82 11.90 -4.94
CA PRO A 269 13.97 12.76 -4.66
C PRO A 269 14.72 12.37 -3.38
N LEU A 270 14.06 11.69 -2.44
CA LEU A 270 14.70 11.20 -1.22
C LEU A 270 15.59 9.98 -1.48
N TRP A 271 15.20 9.13 -2.44
CA TRP A 271 16.07 8.07 -2.93
C TRP A 271 17.25 8.62 -3.74
N GLU A 272 17.01 9.62 -4.59
CA GLU A 272 18.09 10.32 -5.32
C GLU A 272 19.11 10.92 -4.33
N ASP A 273 18.63 11.60 -3.28
CA ASP A 273 19.50 12.14 -2.22
C ASP A 273 20.31 11.05 -1.50
N LEU A 274 19.70 9.90 -1.18
CA LEU A 274 20.44 8.77 -0.59
C LEU A 274 21.51 8.22 -1.53
N ILE A 275 21.18 8.05 -2.81
CA ILE A 275 22.13 7.56 -3.83
C ILE A 275 23.32 8.51 -3.97
N GLU A 276 23.06 9.82 -3.99
CA GLU A 276 24.09 10.85 -4.15
C GLU A 276 24.92 11.08 -2.88
N ASN A 277 24.26 11.20 -1.73
CA ASN A 277 24.87 11.71 -0.49
C ASN A 277 25.17 10.64 0.56
N ALA A 278 24.69 9.40 0.36
CA ALA A 278 25.00 8.23 1.19
C ALA A 278 25.54 7.08 0.32
N SER A 279 26.44 7.41 -0.62
CA SER A 279 27.01 6.48 -1.60
C SER A 279 27.58 5.18 -1.01
N GLU A 280 28.02 5.18 0.25
CA GLU A 280 28.49 3.97 0.94
C GLU A 280 27.40 2.89 1.08
N LEU A 281 26.13 3.29 1.08
CA LEU A 281 24.99 2.37 1.15
C LEU A 281 24.80 1.60 -0.17
N PHE A 282 25.21 2.21 -1.29
CA PHE A 282 24.99 1.71 -2.65
C PHE A 282 26.25 1.07 -3.26
N GLN A 283 27.26 0.78 -2.45
CA GLN A 283 28.45 0.04 -2.89
C GLN A 283 28.12 -1.43 -3.14
N ASP A 284 28.45 -1.91 -4.34
CA ASP A 284 28.29 -3.30 -4.77
C ASP A 284 26.84 -3.83 -4.73
N VAL A 285 25.85 -2.93 -4.82
CA VAL A 285 24.42 -3.30 -4.77
C VAL A 285 23.80 -3.54 -6.14
N GLU A 286 24.58 -3.60 -7.23
CA GLU A 286 24.08 -3.67 -8.60
C GLU A 286 22.97 -2.66 -8.90
N LEU A 287 23.23 -1.39 -8.57
CA LEU A 287 22.28 -0.32 -8.87
C LEU A 287 22.09 -0.18 -10.39
N ARG A 288 20.89 -0.47 -10.88
CA ARG A 288 20.52 -0.33 -12.30
C ARG A 288 19.43 0.70 -12.46
N GLU A 289 19.70 1.76 -13.22
CA GLU A 289 18.72 2.81 -13.50
C GLU A 289 17.78 2.44 -14.65
N GLY A 290 16.56 2.96 -14.58
CA GLY A 290 15.52 2.78 -15.58
C GLY A 290 14.92 1.37 -15.57
N ILE A 291 13.62 1.30 -15.81
CA ILE A 291 12.87 0.03 -15.88
C ILE A 291 12.18 -0.04 -17.24
N VAL A 292 12.34 -1.17 -17.92
CA VAL A 292 11.59 -1.47 -19.14
C VAL A 292 10.28 -2.17 -18.76
N ARG A 293 9.15 -1.81 -19.37
CA ARG A 293 7.88 -2.50 -19.20
C ARG A 293 7.44 -3.08 -20.52
N LEU A 294 7.24 -4.40 -20.55
CA LEU A 294 6.84 -5.17 -21.72
C LEU A 294 5.35 -5.48 -21.66
N TYR A 295 4.67 -5.29 -22.79
CA TYR A 295 3.23 -5.53 -22.91
C TYR A 295 2.94 -6.57 -23.98
N SER A 296 2.05 -7.50 -23.67
CA SER A 296 1.53 -8.50 -24.61
C SER A 296 0.18 -8.12 -25.23
N ASP A 297 -0.43 -7.02 -24.77
CA ASP A 297 -1.75 -6.56 -25.22
C ASP A 297 -1.72 -5.08 -25.63
N GLU A 298 -2.33 -4.77 -26.77
CA GLU A 298 -2.26 -3.45 -27.41
C GLU A 298 -3.09 -2.40 -26.65
N SER A 299 -4.23 -2.79 -26.07
CA SER A 299 -5.05 -1.87 -25.26
C SER A 299 -4.33 -1.49 -23.97
N HIS A 300 -3.78 -2.49 -23.27
CA HIS A 300 -3.01 -2.29 -22.06
C HIS A 300 -1.73 -1.47 -22.31
N TYR A 301 -1.07 -1.68 -23.46
CA TYR A 301 0.09 -0.87 -23.85
C TYR A 301 -0.26 0.61 -24.00
N ARG A 302 -1.35 0.93 -24.71
CA ARG A 302 -1.79 2.33 -24.93
C ARG A 302 -2.22 3.00 -23.63
N GLU A 303 -3.03 2.31 -22.82
CA GLU A 303 -3.47 2.80 -21.50
C GLU A 303 -2.27 3.05 -20.59
N SER A 304 -1.28 2.15 -20.61
CA SER A 304 -0.05 2.31 -19.84
C SER A 304 0.78 3.51 -20.28
N ILE A 305 0.87 3.81 -21.57
CA ILE A 305 1.54 5.02 -22.06
C ILE A 305 0.87 6.27 -21.48
N GLU A 306 -0.45 6.36 -21.56
CA GLU A 306 -1.21 7.50 -21.06
C GLU A 306 -1.00 7.67 -19.56
N ARG A 307 -1.19 6.58 -18.80
CA ARG A 307 -0.94 6.56 -17.35
C ARG A 307 0.47 7.01 -17.00
N HIS A 308 1.49 6.49 -17.67
CA HIS A 308 2.90 6.82 -17.37
C HIS A 308 3.26 8.26 -17.76
N ARG A 309 2.59 8.86 -18.76
CA ARG A 309 2.71 10.30 -19.08
C ARG A 309 2.08 11.16 -17.98
N GLU A 310 0.90 10.82 -17.50
CA GLU A 310 0.19 11.59 -16.48
C GLU A 310 0.97 11.70 -15.17
N ILE A 311 1.53 10.58 -14.72
CA ILE A 311 2.38 10.53 -13.52
C ILE A 311 3.83 10.93 -13.80
N LYS A 312 4.15 11.43 -15.01
CA LYS A 312 5.48 11.94 -15.37
C LYS A 312 6.62 10.93 -15.15
N SER A 313 6.36 9.66 -15.42
CA SER A 313 7.35 8.59 -15.29
C SER A 313 7.82 8.03 -16.62
N LEU A 314 7.09 8.26 -17.72
CA LEU A 314 7.47 7.80 -19.05
C LEU A 314 8.77 8.50 -19.52
N ARG A 315 9.78 7.70 -19.88
CA ARG A 315 11.01 8.18 -20.54
C ARG A 315 10.90 8.08 -22.06
N CYS A 316 10.54 6.90 -22.58
CA CYS A 316 10.27 6.70 -23.99
C CYS A 316 9.33 5.51 -24.23
N THR A 317 8.76 5.46 -25.43
CA THR A 317 8.05 4.29 -25.97
C THR A 317 8.97 3.58 -26.97
N LEU A 318 8.86 2.27 -27.09
CA LEU A 318 9.68 1.44 -27.97
C LEU A 318 8.78 0.50 -28.78
N THR A 319 8.96 0.45 -30.09
CA THR A 319 8.43 -0.64 -30.91
C THR A 319 9.22 -1.94 -30.65
N PRO A 320 8.70 -3.12 -31.03
CA PRO A 320 9.46 -4.36 -30.94
C PRO A 320 10.83 -4.30 -31.64
N GLU A 321 10.93 -3.63 -32.79
CA GLU A 321 12.19 -3.46 -33.53
C GLU A 321 13.20 -2.60 -32.76
N GLU A 322 12.75 -1.45 -32.24
CA GLU A 322 13.57 -0.56 -31.40
C GLU A 322 14.00 -1.26 -30.10
N LEU A 323 13.11 -2.09 -29.53
CA LEU A 323 13.40 -2.88 -28.34
C LEU A 323 14.49 -3.92 -28.60
N ILE A 324 14.48 -4.60 -29.76
CA ILE A 324 15.54 -5.55 -30.15
C ILE A 324 16.88 -4.83 -30.31
N GLU A 325 16.88 -3.67 -30.97
CA GLU A 325 18.10 -2.89 -31.20
C GLU A 325 18.73 -2.45 -29.86
N LYS A 326 17.90 -1.94 -28.94
CA LYS A 326 18.37 -1.44 -27.65
C LYS A 326 18.63 -2.54 -26.62
N TYR A 327 17.84 -3.62 -26.64
CA TYR A 327 17.90 -4.75 -25.72
C TYR A 327 17.92 -6.09 -26.47
N PRO A 328 19.06 -6.48 -27.07
CA PRO A 328 19.15 -7.72 -27.84
C PRO A 328 18.80 -9.00 -27.05
N ALA A 329 18.88 -8.96 -25.72
CA ALA A 329 18.44 -10.03 -24.82
C ALA A 329 16.95 -10.40 -24.98
N LEU A 330 16.14 -9.50 -25.54
CA LEU A 330 14.70 -9.66 -25.73
C LEU A 330 14.33 -10.08 -27.16
N ALA A 331 15.31 -10.38 -28.02
CA ALA A 331 15.08 -10.70 -29.42
C ALA A 331 14.12 -11.88 -29.63
N ASP A 332 14.29 -12.95 -28.85
CA ASP A 332 13.43 -14.14 -28.95
C ASP A 332 11.98 -13.81 -28.56
N ALA A 333 11.78 -13.03 -27.49
CA ALA A 333 10.47 -12.60 -27.03
C ALA A 333 9.74 -11.75 -28.09
N CYS A 334 10.43 -10.78 -28.69
CA CYS A 334 9.88 -9.97 -29.77
C CYS A 334 9.58 -10.80 -31.03
N ALA A 335 10.51 -11.67 -31.44
CA ALA A 335 10.35 -12.50 -32.65
C ALA A 335 9.17 -13.48 -32.56
N SER A 336 8.81 -13.90 -31.33
CA SER A 336 7.65 -14.75 -31.08
C SER A 336 6.30 -14.02 -31.13
N GLY A 337 6.29 -12.68 -31.21
CA GLY A 337 5.08 -11.86 -31.20
C GLY A 337 4.47 -11.66 -29.81
N LEU A 338 5.17 -12.04 -28.74
CA LEU A 338 4.70 -11.88 -27.35
C LEU A 338 4.73 -10.44 -26.84
N VAL A 339 5.49 -9.57 -27.51
CA VAL A 339 5.65 -8.17 -27.13
C VAL A 339 5.06 -7.31 -28.24
N VAL A 340 3.95 -6.64 -27.94
CA VAL A 340 3.31 -5.69 -28.88
C VAL A 340 3.94 -4.30 -28.79
N GLY A 341 4.55 -3.99 -27.64
CA GLY A 341 5.23 -2.73 -27.39
C GLY A 341 5.87 -2.70 -26.01
N ALA A 342 6.73 -1.71 -25.81
CA ALA A 342 7.38 -1.48 -24.53
C ALA A 342 7.51 0.00 -24.19
N ILE A 343 7.66 0.31 -22.91
CA ILE A 343 8.03 1.64 -22.44
C ILE A 343 9.21 1.57 -21.50
N GLU A 344 10.01 2.62 -21.49
CA GLU A 344 10.98 2.87 -20.42
C GLU A 344 10.43 3.90 -19.44
N VAL A 345 10.63 3.64 -18.16
CA VAL A 345 10.11 4.49 -17.10
C VAL A 345 11.18 4.85 -16.07
N VAL A 346 10.93 5.94 -15.35
CA VAL A 346 11.70 6.33 -14.17
C VAL A 346 11.62 5.23 -13.12
N GLY A 347 12.79 4.79 -12.67
CA GLY A 347 12.93 3.75 -11.67
C GLY A 347 14.37 3.29 -11.53
N PHE A 348 14.61 2.39 -10.59
CA PHE A 348 15.87 1.68 -10.45
C PHE A 348 15.67 0.34 -9.76
N THR A 349 16.64 -0.56 -9.88
CA THR A 349 16.74 -1.78 -9.06
C THR A 349 18.07 -1.88 -8.34
N LEU A 350 18.11 -2.69 -7.28
CA LEU A 350 19.33 -3.07 -6.58
C LEU A 350 19.21 -4.47 -5.94
N ASN A 351 20.36 -5.11 -5.69
CA ASN A 351 20.54 -6.24 -4.77
C ASN A 351 20.33 -5.74 -3.33
N VAL A 352 19.15 -6.04 -2.78
CA VAL A 352 18.70 -5.53 -1.49
C VAL A 352 19.46 -6.13 -0.32
N HIS A 353 19.94 -7.37 -0.42
CA HIS A 353 20.70 -8.04 0.63
C HIS A 353 21.98 -7.25 0.88
N LYS A 354 22.78 -6.97 -0.17
CA LYS A 354 23.98 -6.14 0.00
C LYS A 354 23.67 -4.73 0.49
N PHE A 355 22.60 -4.10 -0.01
CA PHE A 355 22.16 -2.79 0.45
C PHE A 355 21.86 -2.76 1.96
N ILE A 356 21.13 -3.75 2.48
CA ILE A 356 20.81 -3.77 3.92
C ILE A 356 22.02 -4.10 4.79
N GLU A 357 23.00 -4.87 4.30
CA GLU A 357 24.27 -5.09 5.00
C GLU A 357 25.02 -3.76 5.16
N ASN A 358 25.20 -3.02 4.05
CA ASN A 358 25.86 -1.71 4.05
C ASN A 358 25.13 -0.71 4.97
N LEU A 359 23.79 -0.73 4.95
CA LEU A 359 22.96 0.12 5.80
C LEU A 359 23.12 -0.23 7.28
N LEU A 360 23.06 -1.50 7.65
CA LEU A 360 23.27 -1.92 9.04
C LEU A 360 24.66 -1.57 9.55
N ASP A 361 25.70 -1.79 8.75
CA ASP A 361 27.06 -1.43 9.11
C ASP A 361 27.20 0.09 9.31
N SER A 362 26.52 0.90 8.48
CA SER A 362 26.47 2.36 8.65
C SER A 362 25.73 2.77 9.93
N LEU A 363 24.59 2.15 10.21
CA LEU A 363 23.79 2.41 11.42
C LEU A 363 24.55 2.03 12.70
N GLU A 364 25.26 0.91 12.73
CA GLU A 364 26.08 0.50 13.87
C GLU A 364 27.26 1.46 14.09
N ARG A 365 27.90 1.95 13.02
CA ARG A 365 28.93 3.02 13.12
C ARG A 365 28.36 4.32 13.70
N LEU A 366 27.08 4.60 13.46
CA LEU A 366 26.38 5.75 14.05
C LEU A 366 25.89 5.49 15.50
N GLY A 367 26.17 4.31 16.05
CA GLY A 367 25.92 3.96 17.45
C GLY A 367 24.57 3.29 17.72
N ILE A 368 23.85 2.82 16.69
CA ILE A 368 22.62 2.05 16.88
C ILE A 368 22.94 0.68 17.47
N GLN A 369 22.10 0.24 18.42
CA GLN A 369 22.16 -1.11 18.97
C GLN A 369 21.11 -2.00 18.31
N CYS A 370 21.54 -3.14 17.76
CA CYS A 370 20.67 -4.12 17.11
C CYS A 370 20.57 -5.39 17.96
N PHE A 371 19.34 -5.80 18.25
CA PHE A 371 19.00 -6.97 19.05
C PHE A 371 18.26 -8.00 18.19
N TRP A 372 19.01 -8.99 17.71
CA TRP A 372 18.51 -10.07 16.85
C TRP A 372 17.98 -11.25 17.66
N ASN A 373 17.10 -12.06 17.05
CA ASN A 373 16.39 -13.16 17.71
C ASN A 373 15.64 -12.71 18.99
N GLN A 374 15.16 -11.46 19.01
CA GLN A 374 14.40 -10.88 20.10
C GLN A 374 12.99 -10.51 19.64
N SER A 375 12.06 -11.45 19.86
CA SER A 375 10.66 -11.24 19.53
C SER A 375 9.98 -10.32 20.56
N VAL A 376 9.52 -9.16 20.07
CA VAL A 376 8.65 -8.26 20.82
C VAL A 376 7.20 -8.65 20.58
N LYS A 377 6.46 -8.99 21.64
CA LYS A 377 5.15 -9.63 21.52
C LYS A 377 3.97 -8.80 21.95
N LYS A 378 4.19 -7.77 22.78
CA LYS A 378 3.09 -7.05 23.44
C LYS A 378 3.45 -5.61 23.76
N ILE A 379 2.47 -4.73 23.58
CA ILE A 379 2.47 -3.36 24.09
C ILE A 379 1.90 -3.37 25.52
N ILE A 380 2.64 -2.81 26.48
CA ILE A 380 2.22 -2.65 27.87
C ILE A 380 1.55 -1.28 28.02
N ARG A 381 0.39 -1.26 28.67
CA ARG A 381 -0.35 -0.05 29.01
C ARG A 381 -0.62 -0.01 30.50
N ASP A 382 -0.71 1.20 31.05
CA ASP A 382 -1.17 1.41 32.43
C ASP A 382 -2.71 1.32 32.55
N ASP A 383 -3.24 1.53 33.76
CA ASP A 383 -4.68 1.48 34.04
C ASP A 383 -5.49 2.59 33.33
N HIS A 384 -4.81 3.60 32.78
CA HIS A 384 -5.40 4.67 31.98
C HIS A 384 -5.29 4.42 30.48
N GLY A 385 -4.70 3.30 30.07
CA GLY A 385 -4.51 2.92 28.66
C GLY A 385 -3.29 3.57 28.01
N VAL A 386 -2.45 4.29 28.75
CA VAL A 386 -1.24 4.94 28.25
C VAL A 386 -0.15 3.90 28.05
N VAL A 387 0.56 3.95 26.92
CA VAL A 387 1.68 3.03 26.66
C VAL A 387 2.84 3.33 27.60
N ILE A 388 3.38 2.28 28.23
CA ILE A 388 4.50 2.38 29.20
C ILE A 388 5.70 1.48 28.86
N GLY A 389 5.59 0.62 27.84
CA GLY A 389 6.67 -0.30 27.49
C GLY A 389 6.27 -1.34 26.45
N LEU A 390 7.25 -2.10 25.98
CA LEU A 390 7.05 -3.29 25.15
C LEU A 390 7.61 -4.54 25.85
N VAL A 391 7.05 -5.72 25.58
CA VAL A 391 7.50 -7.01 26.15
C VAL A 391 8.31 -7.80 25.14
N SER A 392 9.53 -8.21 25.53
CA SER A 392 10.38 -9.15 24.80
C SER A 392 10.84 -10.26 25.74
N GLY A 393 10.26 -11.46 25.59
CA GLY A 393 10.45 -12.57 26.53
C GLY A 393 10.05 -12.17 27.96
N ASN A 394 11.00 -12.25 28.90
CA ASN A 394 10.81 -11.87 30.31
C ASN A 394 11.25 -10.42 30.61
N HIS A 395 11.62 -9.64 29.59
CA HIS A 395 12.13 -8.28 29.75
C HIS A 395 11.12 -7.25 29.24
N THR A 396 11.16 -6.06 29.85
CA THR A 396 10.44 -4.89 29.40
C THR A 396 11.39 -3.93 28.70
N ILE A 397 11.07 -3.57 27.47
CA ILE A 397 11.77 -2.54 26.70
C ILE A 397 11.13 -1.19 27.02
N THR A 398 11.94 -0.27 27.52
CA THR A 398 11.54 1.12 27.81
C THR A 398 12.32 2.09 26.92
N ALA A 399 11.64 3.08 26.36
CA ALA A 399 12.18 4.15 25.54
C ALA A 399 11.23 5.36 25.62
N ASP A 400 11.68 6.53 25.18
CA ASP A 400 10.83 7.72 25.11
C ASP A 400 9.80 7.57 23.98
N ASN A 401 10.17 6.91 22.88
CA ASN A 401 9.29 6.65 21.75
C ASN A 401 9.47 5.21 21.21
N TYR A 402 8.48 4.75 20.46
CA TYR A 402 8.45 3.44 19.84
C TYR A 402 8.00 3.55 18.38
N VAL A 403 8.62 2.78 17.48
CA VAL A 403 8.11 2.59 16.11
C VAL A 403 8.04 1.11 15.81
N ILE A 404 6.87 0.63 15.42
CA ILE A 404 6.57 -0.78 15.22
C ILE A 404 6.26 -1.02 13.75
N SER A 405 7.11 -1.82 13.09
CA SER A 405 6.86 -2.37 11.76
C SER A 405 6.84 -3.90 11.84
N PRO A 406 5.67 -4.50 12.15
CA PRO A 406 5.59 -5.87 12.66
C PRO A 406 5.74 -6.96 11.58
N GLY A 407 5.90 -6.59 10.31
CA GLY A 407 5.79 -7.53 9.20
C GLY A 407 4.38 -8.13 9.10
N VAL A 408 4.28 -9.37 8.60
CA VAL A 408 2.99 -10.05 8.38
C VAL A 408 2.43 -10.63 9.69
N TYR A 409 3.25 -11.33 10.46
CA TYR A 409 2.80 -12.20 11.54
C TYR A 409 2.95 -11.57 12.95
N GLY A 410 2.97 -10.24 13.04
CA GLY A 410 3.04 -9.52 14.30
C GLY A 410 1.68 -9.03 14.81
N SER A 411 0.57 -9.68 14.46
CA SER A 411 -0.78 -9.28 14.89
C SER A 411 -0.94 -9.25 16.41
N GLU A 412 -0.30 -10.17 17.13
CA GLU A 412 -0.31 -10.19 18.61
C GLU A 412 0.28 -8.91 19.21
N LEU A 413 1.36 -8.38 18.61
CA LEU A 413 2.01 -7.13 19.05
C LEU A 413 1.08 -5.93 18.87
N LEU A 414 0.26 -5.94 17.82
CA LEU A 414 -0.67 -4.86 17.49
C LEU A 414 -1.97 -4.90 18.31
N ARG A 415 -2.15 -5.85 19.22
CA ARG A 415 -3.39 -5.96 20.00
C ARG A 415 -3.70 -4.67 20.77
N GLY A 416 -4.93 -4.18 20.58
CA GLY A 416 -5.42 -2.93 21.17
C GLY A 416 -4.93 -1.66 20.49
N THR A 417 -4.31 -1.75 19.31
CA THR A 417 -4.10 -0.61 18.41
C THR A 417 -5.15 -0.63 17.30
N GLN A 418 -5.31 0.47 16.57
CA GLN A 418 -6.21 0.55 15.42
C GLN A 418 -5.73 -0.25 14.21
N ALA A 419 -4.42 -0.53 14.12
CA ALA A 419 -3.81 -1.40 13.13
C ALA A 419 -4.01 -2.91 13.41
N GLU A 420 -4.62 -3.30 14.54
CA GLU A 420 -4.90 -4.70 14.87
C GLU A 420 -5.67 -5.39 13.73
N ASN A 421 -5.18 -6.56 13.31
CA ASN A 421 -5.77 -7.39 12.24
C ASN A 421 -5.88 -6.72 10.85
N LYS A 422 -5.29 -5.54 10.63
CA LYS A 422 -5.31 -4.85 9.33
C LYS A 422 -4.26 -5.35 8.34
N ILE A 423 -3.19 -5.99 8.85
CA ILE A 423 -2.09 -6.51 8.03
C ILE A 423 -2.21 -8.02 7.92
N GLN A 424 -2.22 -8.54 6.69
CA GLN A 424 -2.25 -9.97 6.38
C GLN A 424 -1.26 -10.34 5.29
N GLY A 425 -1.00 -11.63 5.11
CA GLY A 425 0.08 -12.11 4.26
C GLY A 425 -0.35 -12.41 2.84
N VAL A 426 0.35 -11.83 1.87
CA VAL A 426 0.26 -12.24 0.45
C VAL A 426 1.64 -12.67 -0.06
N LEU A 427 1.73 -13.93 -0.42
CA LEU A 427 2.91 -14.61 -0.92
C LEU A 427 3.24 -14.18 -2.36
N GLY A 428 4.53 -14.12 -2.68
CA GLY A 428 5.05 -14.05 -4.05
C GLY A 428 6.25 -14.98 -4.21
N CYS A 429 6.40 -15.57 -5.38
CA CYS A 429 7.43 -16.55 -5.68
C CYS A 429 8.61 -15.94 -6.42
N TRP A 430 9.77 -16.57 -6.24
CA TRP A 430 11.03 -16.16 -6.86
C TRP A 430 11.75 -17.34 -7.50
N MET A 431 12.40 -17.08 -8.63
CA MET A 431 13.32 -18.00 -9.31
C MET A 431 14.52 -17.24 -9.87
N VAL A 432 15.64 -17.94 -10.05
CA VAL A 432 16.88 -17.37 -10.60
C VAL A 432 17.29 -18.13 -11.85
N VAL A 433 17.72 -17.39 -12.87
CA VAL A 433 18.34 -17.93 -14.10
C VAL A 433 19.62 -17.15 -14.41
N PRO A 434 20.60 -17.72 -15.15
CA PRO A 434 21.78 -16.98 -15.54
C PRO A 434 21.44 -15.86 -16.55
N ASN A 435 22.12 -14.73 -16.46
CA ASN A 435 22.03 -13.66 -17.46
C ASN A 435 23.03 -13.93 -18.60
N LEU A 436 22.58 -14.66 -19.62
CA LEU A 436 23.41 -15.11 -20.74
C LEU A 436 23.61 -14.04 -21.81
N ALA A 437 24.62 -14.19 -22.66
CA ALA A 437 24.86 -13.28 -23.78
C ALA A 437 23.82 -13.46 -24.92
N PRO A 438 23.28 -12.37 -25.52
CA PRO A 438 23.47 -10.97 -25.12
C PRO A 438 22.77 -10.67 -23.78
N LYS A 439 23.51 -10.09 -22.83
CA LYS A 439 23.03 -9.87 -21.47
C LYS A 439 21.94 -8.81 -21.42
N LEU A 440 20.94 -9.02 -20.59
CA LEU A 440 19.99 -7.98 -20.22
C LEU A 440 20.72 -6.95 -19.35
N LYS A 441 20.64 -5.67 -19.74
CA LYS A 441 21.35 -4.56 -19.07
C LYS A 441 20.47 -3.76 -18.11
N HIS A 442 19.16 -3.81 -18.29
CA HIS A 442 18.18 -3.10 -17.47
C HIS A 442 17.15 -4.09 -16.95
N SER A 443 16.73 -3.90 -15.71
CA SER A 443 15.61 -4.64 -15.13
C SER A 443 14.31 -4.27 -15.83
N LEU A 444 13.36 -5.20 -15.82
CA LEU A 444 12.10 -5.01 -16.52
C LEU A 444 10.89 -5.57 -15.75
N LYS A 445 9.69 -5.14 -16.17
CA LYS A 445 8.43 -5.77 -15.80
C LYS A 445 7.75 -6.36 -17.04
N ILE A 446 7.14 -7.52 -16.86
CA ILE A 446 6.35 -8.20 -17.89
C ILE A 446 4.90 -8.19 -17.42
N ALA A 447 3.99 -7.71 -18.27
CA ALA A 447 2.56 -7.83 -18.08
C ALA A 447 1.99 -8.88 -19.05
N ARG A 448 1.43 -9.96 -18.51
CA ARG A 448 0.80 -11.08 -19.24
C ARG A 448 -0.65 -11.23 -18.80
N LYS A 449 -1.55 -10.49 -19.45
CA LYS A 449 -2.98 -10.51 -19.13
C LYS A 449 -3.53 -11.95 -19.07
N ASP A 450 -4.38 -12.22 -18.08
CA ASP A 450 -5.04 -13.51 -17.85
C ASP A 450 -4.10 -14.69 -17.52
N HIS A 451 -2.86 -14.41 -17.12
CA HIS A 451 -1.88 -15.41 -16.72
C HIS A 451 -1.83 -15.59 -15.19
N ILE A 452 -1.60 -16.82 -14.70
CA ILE A 452 -1.49 -17.12 -13.25
C ILE A 452 -0.39 -16.29 -12.53
N THR A 453 0.58 -15.83 -13.30
CA THR A 453 1.66 -14.92 -12.92
C THR A 453 1.69 -13.73 -13.87
N GLU A 454 0.60 -12.95 -13.86
CA GLU A 454 0.35 -11.84 -14.80
C GLU A 454 1.42 -10.75 -14.74
N ASP A 455 1.86 -10.35 -13.54
CA ASP A 455 2.91 -9.36 -13.35
C ASP A 455 4.21 -10.00 -12.89
N ALA A 456 5.24 -9.97 -13.74
CA ALA A 456 6.57 -10.47 -13.37
C ALA A 456 7.60 -9.33 -13.33
N ASN A 457 8.33 -9.22 -12.22
CA ASN A 457 9.54 -8.43 -12.12
C ASN A 457 10.74 -9.29 -12.54
N VAL A 458 11.55 -8.78 -13.45
CA VAL A 458 12.82 -9.39 -13.87
C VAL A 458 13.94 -8.44 -13.51
N THR A 459 14.72 -8.80 -12.50
CA THR A 459 15.79 -7.94 -11.97
C THR A 459 17.15 -8.44 -12.44
N VAL A 460 17.93 -7.56 -13.06
CA VAL A 460 19.35 -7.79 -13.32
C VAL A 460 20.10 -7.65 -11.99
N ALA A 461 20.85 -8.69 -11.62
CA ALA A 461 21.55 -8.78 -10.35
C ALA A 461 22.83 -9.60 -10.49
N THR A 462 23.64 -9.61 -9.45
CA THR A 462 24.73 -10.57 -9.27
C THR A 462 24.43 -11.48 -8.09
N ASP A 463 24.94 -12.71 -8.13
CA ASP A 463 24.86 -13.62 -6.99
C ASP A 463 26.04 -13.43 -6.01
N SER A 464 26.10 -14.27 -4.97
CA SER A 464 27.18 -14.19 -3.97
C SER A 464 28.58 -14.52 -4.49
N GLU A 465 28.68 -15.13 -5.68
CA GLU A 465 29.94 -15.43 -6.36
C GLU A 465 30.32 -14.33 -7.37
N GLY A 466 29.43 -13.34 -7.58
CA GLY A 466 29.60 -12.25 -8.54
C GLY A 466 29.16 -12.61 -9.96
N GLU A 467 28.48 -13.73 -10.15
CA GLU A 467 27.97 -14.15 -11.46
C GLU A 467 26.70 -13.37 -11.83
N ASP A 468 26.58 -12.99 -13.11
CA ASP A 468 25.42 -12.24 -13.59
C ASP A 468 24.18 -13.14 -13.68
N ILE A 469 23.13 -12.75 -12.98
CA ILE A 469 21.87 -13.48 -12.88
C ILE A 469 20.66 -12.60 -13.19
N LEU A 470 19.54 -13.25 -13.48
CA LEU A 470 18.22 -12.64 -13.53
C LEU A 470 17.37 -13.23 -12.41
N ILE A 471 16.80 -12.36 -11.58
CA ILE A 471 15.87 -12.74 -10.53
C ILE A 471 14.45 -12.45 -11.02
N PHE A 472 13.65 -13.52 -11.15
CA PHE A 472 12.25 -13.47 -11.53
C PHE A 472 11.38 -13.51 -10.28
N GLY A 473 10.53 -12.50 -10.09
CA GLY A 473 9.56 -12.44 -9.00
C GLY A 473 8.15 -12.23 -9.54
N SER A 474 7.21 -13.10 -9.17
CA SER A 474 5.81 -12.98 -9.62
C SER A 474 4.84 -13.74 -8.71
N GLY A 475 3.54 -13.62 -9.01
CA GLY A 475 2.46 -14.34 -8.36
C GLY A 475 1.95 -13.68 -7.07
N TYR A 476 0.71 -14.03 -6.75
CA TYR A 476 -0.01 -13.58 -5.56
C TYR A 476 -0.74 -14.77 -4.95
N GLY A 477 -0.41 -15.10 -3.71
CA GLY A 477 -1.10 -16.15 -2.94
C GLY A 477 -1.44 -15.65 -1.55
N TYR A 478 -2.71 -15.50 -1.23
CA TYR A 478 -3.18 -15.08 0.08
C TYR A 478 -2.96 -16.16 1.14
N THR A 479 -2.11 -15.85 2.11
CA THR A 479 -1.76 -16.71 3.25
C THR A 479 -2.47 -16.32 4.54
N GLY A 480 -3.11 -15.14 4.58
CA GLY A 480 -3.79 -14.65 5.77
C GLY A 480 -2.84 -14.42 6.94
N LEU A 481 -3.20 -14.93 8.12
CA LEU A 481 -2.46 -14.77 9.38
C LEU A 481 -1.59 -15.99 9.74
N ASP A 482 -1.69 -17.10 9.01
CA ASP A 482 -0.92 -18.32 9.28
C ASP A 482 0.15 -18.58 8.20
N PRO A 483 1.46 -18.50 8.54
CA PRO A 483 2.54 -18.82 7.59
C PRO A 483 2.56 -20.28 7.13
N ASN A 484 1.90 -21.19 7.83
CA ASN A 484 1.99 -22.63 7.56
C ASN A 484 0.83 -23.14 6.70
N ASN A 485 -0.13 -22.29 6.34
CA ASN A 485 -1.33 -22.68 5.61
C ASN A 485 -1.18 -22.49 4.08
N ILE A 486 -0.07 -22.97 3.51
CA ILE A 486 0.22 -22.87 2.07
C ILE A 486 -0.04 -24.23 1.43
N LEU A 487 -0.96 -24.28 0.48
CA LEU A 487 -1.28 -25.48 -0.29
C LEU A 487 -0.15 -25.79 -1.28
N PRO A 488 0.48 -26.98 -1.21
CA PRO A 488 1.63 -27.31 -2.06
C PRO A 488 1.34 -27.27 -3.57
N ASP A 489 0.16 -27.73 -3.99
CA ASP A 489 -0.21 -27.78 -5.41
C ASP A 489 -0.37 -26.37 -6.01
N ASP A 490 -0.97 -25.44 -5.24
CA ASP A 490 -1.13 -24.04 -5.63
C ASP A 490 0.23 -23.29 -5.63
N LEU A 491 1.12 -23.62 -4.69
CA LEU A 491 2.48 -23.12 -4.69
C LEU A 491 3.26 -23.60 -5.92
N GLU A 492 3.11 -24.88 -6.29
CA GLU A 492 3.72 -25.43 -7.50
C GLU A 492 3.14 -24.79 -8.76
N ALA A 493 1.84 -24.51 -8.81
CA ALA A 493 1.21 -23.83 -9.93
C ALA A 493 1.82 -22.45 -10.18
N MET A 494 2.14 -21.68 -9.12
CA MET A 494 2.87 -20.40 -9.27
C MET A 494 4.28 -20.59 -9.81
N TYR A 495 5.03 -21.59 -9.34
CA TYR A 495 6.36 -21.86 -9.89
C TYR A 495 6.29 -22.24 -11.36
N CYS A 496 5.34 -23.09 -11.75
CA CYS A 496 5.08 -23.40 -13.15
C CYS A 496 4.73 -22.16 -13.98
N GLY A 497 3.96 -21.22 -13.43
CA GLY A 497 3.67 -19.93 -14.07
C GLY A 497 4.93 -19.08 -14.29
N ILE A 498 5.83 -19.01 -13.31
CA ILE A 498 7.12 -18.30 -13.49
C ILE A 498 7.98 -19.00 -14.55
N GLU A 499 8.05 -20.33 -14.53
CA GLU A 499 8.77 -21.12 -15.54
C GLU A 499 8.20 -20.91 -16.94
N ASP A 500 6.89 -20.77 -17.10
CA ASP A 500 6.25 -20.47 -18.38
C ASP A 500 6.70 -19.10 -18.91
N SER A 501 6.70 -18.06 -18.08
CA SER A 501 7.21 -16.74 -18.46
C SER A 501 8.71 -16.79 -18.81
N LEU A 502 9.52 -17.51 -18.03
CA LEU A 502 10.94 -17.70 -18.30
C LEU A 502 11.20 -18.35 -19.67
N LYS A 503 10.49 -19.45 -19.95
CA LYS A 503 10.63 -20.19 -21.21
C LYS A 503 10.32 -19.33 -22.43
N HIS A 504 9.34 -18.43 -22.32
CA HIS A 504 8.87 -17.61 -23.43
C HIS A 504 9.68 -16.33 -23.63
N TYR A 505 10.14 -15.68 -22.55
CA TYR A 505 10.88 -14.42 -22.65
C TYR A 505 12.40 -14.60 -22.69
N PHE A 506 12.92 -15.67 -22.08
CA PHE A 506 14.37 -15.95 -21.97
C PHE A 506 14.67 -17.44 -22.17
N PRO A 507 14.34 -18.02 -23.35
CA PRO A 507 14.41 -19.47 -23.59
C PRO A 507 15.81 -20.05 -23.35
N ALA A 508 16.87 -19.37 -23.77
CA ALA A 508 18.25 -19.83 -23.57
C ALA A 508 18.63 -19.88 -22.07
N ALA A 509 18.26 -18.86 -21.30
CA ALA A 509 18.53 -18.81 -19.86
C ALA A 509 17.72 -19.88 -19.10
N TYR A 510 16.46 -20.09 -19.50
CA TYR A 510 15.61 -21.16 -18.98
C TYR A 510 16.22 -22.54 -19.22
N GLU A 511 16.63 -22.86 -20.45
CA GLU A 511 17.24 -24.16 -20.76
C GLU A 511 18.56 -24.38 -20.01
N ALA A 512 19.41 -23.35 -19.92
CA ALA A 512 20.64 -23.43 -19.14
C ALA A 512 20.38 -23.70 -17.65
N ALA A 513 19.45 -22.95 -17.04
CA ALA A 513 19.05 -23.11 -15.64
C ALA A 513 18.36 -24.47 -15.37
N LYS A 514 17.69 -25.04 -16.37
CA LYS A 514 17.09 -26.37 -16.29
C LYS A 514 18.15 -27.46 -16.32
N GLN A 515 19.12 -27.36 -17.24
CA GLN A 515 20.18 -28.34 -17.42
C GLN A 515 21.11 -28.43 -16.21
N ASN A 516 21.42 -27.30 -15.57
CA ASN A 516 22.29 -27.27 -14.39
C ASN A 516 21.52 -27.41 -13.05
N GLY A 517 20.19 -27.55 -13.08
CA GLY A 517 19.34 -27.73 -11.90
C GLY A 517 19.05 -26.44 -11.10
N LEU A 518 19.50 -25.27 -11.57
CA LEU A 518 19.31 -23.98 -10.90
C LEU A 518 17.83 -23.59 -10.77
N LEU A 519 16.97 -23.92 -11.74
CA LEU A 519 15.54 -23.59 -11.68
C LEU A 519 14.91 -24.11 -10.38
N LYS A 520 15.09 -25.41 -10.10
CA LYS A 520 14.53 -26.03 -8.89
C LYS A 520 15.25 -25.57 -7.63
N ALA A 521 16.57 -25.43 -7.67
CA ALA A 521 17.39 -25.06 -6.51
C ALA A 521 17.15 -23.60 -6.07
N SER A 522 16.77 -22.72 -6.98
CA SER A 522 16.54 -21.29 -6.72
C SER A 522 15.12 -20.93 -6.30
N ARG A 523 14.18 -21.88 -6.34
CA ARG A 523 12.78 -21.66 -5.94
C ARG A 523 12.72 -21.15 -4.50
N ARG A 524 12.16 -19.95 -4.34
CA ARG A 524 11.90 -19.31 -3.05
C ARG A 524 10.53 -18.64 -3.07
N TYR A 525 10.03 -18.25 -1.91
CA TYR A 525 8.88 -17.35 -1.82
C TYR A 525 9.10 -16.37 -0.67
N CYS A 526 8.31 -15.30 -0.65
CA CYS A 526 8.22 -14.45 0.53
C CYS A 526 6.78 -14.03 0.75
N VAL A 527 6.41 -13.80 2.00
CA VAL A 527 5.09 -13.26 2.35
C VAL A 527 5.21 -11.78 2.64
N ARG A 528 4.43 -10.97 1.92
CA ARG A 528 4.41 -9.51 2.00
C ARG A 528 3.27 -9.06 2.92
N PRO A 529 3.46 -8.03 3.76
CA PRO A 529 2.41 -7.49 4.61
C PRO A 529 1.47 -6.59 3.79
N TRP A 530 0.21 -7.02 3.64
CA TRP A 530 -0.81 -6.34 2.85
C TRP A 530 -1.98 -5.84 3.71
N THR A 531 -2.60 -4.74 3.31
CA THR A 531 -3.92 -4.32 3.80
C THR A 531 -4.99 -4.60 2.75
N SER A 532 -6.25 -4.64 3.20
CA SER A 532 -7.42 -4.89 2.35
C SER A 532 -7.66 -3.78 1.30
N THR A 533 -7.12 -2.58 1.55
CA THR A 533 -7.33 -1.39 0.71
C THR A 533 -6.10 -0.99 -0.11
N SER A 534 -5.04 -1.80 -0.04
CA SER A 534 -3.70 -1.52 -0.58
C SER A 534 -2.96 -0.29 0.00
N LEU A 535 -3.56 0.41 0.97
CA LEU A 535 -2.90 1.51 1.67
C LEU A 535 -1.95 0.97 2.73
N GLY A 536 -0.82 1.62 2.97
CA GLY A 536 -0.06 1.37 4.19
C GLY A 536 -0.89 1.72 5.43
N VAL A 537 -0.47 1.22 6.60
CA VAL A 537 -0.97 1.69 7.89
C VAL A 537 0.03 2.68 8.50
N PHE A 538 -0.50 3.75 9.07
CA PHE A 538 0.24 4.71 9.89
C PHE A 538 -0.65 5.12 11.08
N GLU A 539 -0.31 4.63 12.26
CA GLU A 539 -1.02 4.94 13.51
C GLU A 539 -0.07 5.66 14.48
N VAL A 540 -0.58 6.67 15.19
CA VAL A 540 0.16 7.34 16.27
C VAL A 540 -0.65 7.17 17.57
N VAL A 541 0.00 6.64 18.60
CA VAL A 541 -0.56 6.42 19.93
C VAL A 541 0.29 7.18 20.95
N GLU A 542 -0.35 7.84 21.91
CA GLU A 542 0.33 8.55 23.00
C GLU A 542 1.01 7.57 23.98
N VAL A 543 2.21 7.94 24.40
CA VAL A 543 3.02 7.23 25.40
C VAL A 543 3.17 8.15 26.61
N ALA A 544 3.51 7.59 27.77
CA ALA A 544 3.88 8.38 28.93
C ALA A 544 4.98 9.42 28.59
N ARG A 545 4.98 10.56 29.30
CA ARG A 545 5.97 11.64 29.14
C ARG A 545 6.00 12.29 27.75
N ASP A 546 4.84 12.49 27.14
CA ASP A 546 4.67 13.12 25.82
C ASP A 546 5.34 12.36 24.65
N GLY A 547 5.68 11.09 24.86
CA GLY A 547 6.24 10.21 23.83
C GLY A 547 5.20 9.68 22.86
N LYS A 548 5.65 9.06 21.76
CA LYS A 548 4.79 8.44 20.73
C LYS A 548 5.13 6.98 20.51
N LEU A 549 4.10 6.17 20.30
CA LEU A 549 4.20 4.85 19.69
C LEU A 549 3.59 4.96 18.30
N ILE A 550 4.39 4.67 17.29
CA ILE A 550 4.00 4.76 15.89
C ILE A 550 3.93 3.34 15.32
N VAL A 551 2.81 2.97 14.70
CA VAL A 551 2.70 1.70 13.95
C VAL A 551 2.78 2.02 12.47
N THR A 552 3.68 1.35 11.76
CA THR A 552 3.76 1.39 10.29
C THR A 552 3.73 -0.03 9.72
N GLY A 553 3.23 -0.23 8.50
CA GLY A 553 3.20 -1.57 7.91
C GLY A 553 2.19 -1.69 6.78
N GLY A 554 1.98 -2.92 6.29
CA GLY A 554 0.91 -3.16 5.32
C GLY A 554 1.08 -2.46 3.97
N HIS A 555 2.30 -2.04 3.60
CA HIS A 555 2.56 -1.28 2.37
C HIS A 555 2.47 -2.13 1.08
N ASN A 556 1.83 -3.31 1.15
CA ASN A 556 1.75 -4.31 0.11
C ASN A 556 3.11 -4.61 -0.54
N THR A 557 3.34 -4.17 -1.78
CA THR A 557 4.61 -4.30 -2.52
C THR A 557 5.50 -3.05 -2.45
N GLY A 558 5.02 -1.96 -1.85
CA GLY A 558 5.61 -0.62 -1.93
C GLY A 558 6.51 -0.24 -0.76
N GLY A 559 6.72 -1.14 0.21
CA GLY A 559 7.49 -0.83 1.43
C GLY A 559 8.95 -0.41 1.16
N PHE A 560 9.58 -0.90 0.08
CA PHE A 560 10.90 -0.40 -0.35
C PHE A 560 10.74 1.00 -0.94
N THR A 561 9.92 1.15 -1.98
CA THR A 561 9.69 2.40 -2.72
C THR A 561 9.36 3.57 -1.81
N GLN A 562 8.45 3.37 -0.85
CA GLN A 562 7.95 4.42 0.03
C GLN A 562 8.76 4.64 1.30
N SER A 563 9.79 3.82 1.56
CA SER A 563 10.48 3.85 2.86
C SER A 563 11.05 5.22 3.26
N PRO A 564 11.56 6.08 2.35
CA PRO A 564 11.97 7.43 2.73
C PRO A 564 10.79 8.35 3.13
N ALA A 565 9.67 8.33 2.40
CA ALA A 565 8.48 9.11 2.78
C ALA A 565 7.88 8.62 4.11
N ILE A 566 7.90 7.30 4.36
CA ILE A 566 7.48 6.73 5.65
C ILE A 566 8.42 7.23 6.77
N ALA A 567 9.73 7.24 6.55
CA ALA A 567 10.70 7.76 7.51
C ALA A 567 10.46 9.25 7.84
N ASN A 568 10.16 10.07 6.83
CA ASN A 568 9.77 11.47 7.03
C ASN A 568 8.46 11.60 7.81
N ALA A 569 7.46 10.76 7.53
CA ALA A 569 6.20 10.75 8.28
C ALA A 569 6.42 10.36 9.76
N VAL A 570 7.29 9.38 10.04
CA VAL A 570 7.69 9.01 11.41
C VAL A 570 8.39 10.19 12.09
N LEU A 571 9.37 10.81 11.43
CA LEU A 571 10.11 11.95 11.97
C LEU A 571 9.18 13.13 12.29
N ALA A 572 8.26 13.46 11.38
CA ALA A 572 7.26 14.51 11.58
C ALA A 572 6.39 14.21 12.81
N ALA A 573 5.90 12.98 12.96
CA ALA A 573 5.09 12.59 14.12
C ALA A 573 5.86 12.74 15.45
N LEU A 574 7.14 12.34 15.50
CA LEU A 574 7.99 12.51 16.69
C LEU A 574 8.29 13.98 16.99
N GLN A 575 8.33 14.83 15.96
CA GLN A 575 8.55 16.28 16.08
C GLN A 575 7.27 17.08 16.32
N GLY A 576 6.10 16.43 16.38
CA GLY A 576 4.80 17.10 16.48
C GLY A 576 4.40 17.88 15.23
N GLU A 577 5.00 17.54 14.08
CA GLU A 577 4.72 18.12 12.77
C GLU A 577 3.75 17.23 12.00
N PHE A 578 3.00 17.84 11.08
CA PHE A 578 2.01 17.13 10.27
C PHE A 578 2.65 16.54 9.01
N HIS A 579 2.33 15.29 8.73
CA HIS A 579 2.56 14.65 7.44
C HIS A 579 1.25 14.13 6.87
N SER A 580 1.03 14.21 5.56
CA SER A 580 -0.21 13.74 4.92
C SER A 580 -0.49 12.25 5.19
N MET A 581 0.57 11.43 5.27
CA MET A 581 0.49 9.99 5.60
C MET A 581 -0.20 9.71 6.93
N HIS A 582 -0.13 10.63 7.91
CA HIS A 582 -0.80 10.49 9.20
C HIS A 582 -2.34 10.37 9.07
N GLN A 583 -2.89 10.90 7.98
CA GLN A 583 -4.32 10.82 7.66
C GLN A 583 -4.59 9.82 6.54
N LEU A 584 -3.79 9.86 5.47
CA LEU A 584 -4.04 9.09 4.27
C LEU A 584 -3.82 7.59 4.48
N TYR A 585 -2.92 7.20 5.38
CA TYR A 585 -2.64 5.80 5.76
C TYR A 585 -3.23 5.44 7.13
N HIS A 586 -4.21 6.22 7.61
CA HIS A 586 -4.87 5.92 8.88
C HIS A 586 -5.57 4.54 8.83
N PRO A 587 -5.37 3.63 9.81
CA PRO A 587 -5.85 2.24 9.72
C PRO A 587 -7.37 2.09 9.52
N ASN A 588 -8.14 3.05 10.00
CA ASN A 588 -9.61 3.07 9.91
C ASN A 588 -10.16 3.98 8.79
N ARG A 589 -9.32 4.44 7.86
CA ARG A 589 -9.77 5.37 6.80
C ARG A 589 -10.95 4.80 6.00
N PHE A 590 -10.80 3.58 5.49
CA PHE A 590 -11.86 2.90 4.76
C PHE A 590 -13.08 2.61 5.63
N THR A 591 -12.89 1.98 6.79
CA THR A 591 -14.02 1.56 7.64
C THR A 591 -14.82 2.74 8.19
N SER A 592 -14.17 3.87 8.50
CA SER A 592 -14.87 5.08 8.96
C SER A 592 -15.70 5.76 7.87
N PHE A 593 -15.24 5.69 6.61
CA PHE A 593 -15.91 6.26 5.46
C PHE A 593 -17.02 5.32 4.94
N TYR A 594 -16.67 4.06 4.73
CA TYR A 594 -17.51 3.06 4.09
C TYR A 594 -18.52 2.46 5.05
N TYR A 595 -18.09 1.93 6.20
CA TYR A 595 -19.02 1.35 7.16
C TYR A 595 -19.61 2.41 8.09
N GLU A 596 -20.80 2.12 8.60
CA GLU A 596 -21.37 2.90 9.68
C GLU A 596 -20.61 2.53 10.96
N ILE A 597 -19.80 3.47 11.49
CA ILE A 597 -19.34 3.34 12.87
C ILE A 597 -20.61 3.45 13.72
N PRO A 598 -20.99 2.43 14.50
CA PRO A 598 -22.06 2.63 15.47
C PRO A 598 -21.62 3.80 16.35
N HIS A 599 -22.38 4.90 16.32
CA HIS A 599 -22.18 6.01 17.24
C HIS A 599 -21.95 5.42 18.62
N ARG A 600 -20.85 5.80 19.28
CA ARG A 600 -20.48 5.36 20.64
C ARG A 600 -21.71 5.30 21.54
N HIS A 601 -22.31 4.12 21.66
CA HIS A 601 -23.12 3.65 22.77
C HIS A 601 -23.49 2.17 22.55
N ILE A 602 -23.08 1.36 23.54
CA ILE A 602 -23.65 0.05 23.91
C ILE A 602 -23.15 -1.16 23.08
N LEU A 603 -21.96 -1.65 23.47
CA LEU A 603 -21.71 -3.10 23.51
C LEU A 603 -22.61 -3.70 24.59
N GLU A 604 -23.83 -4.10 24.22
CA GLU A 604 -24.69 -4.98 25.02
C GLU A 604 -25.94 -5.33 24.21
N THR A 605 -25.82 -6.23 23.22
CA THR A 605 -26.86 -7.23 22.83
C THR A 605 -26.42 -8.03 21.60
N ILE A 606 -25.46 -8.93 21.78
CA ILE A 606 -25.47 -10.23 21.07
C ILE A 606 -25.13 -11.29 22.11
N ALA A 607 -26.06 -11.47 23.03
CA ALA A 607 -26.23 -12.69 23.79
C ALA A 607 -27.74 -12.83 24.04
N VAL A 608 -28.26 -13.99 23.66
CA VAL A 608 -29.66 -14.43 23.78
C VAL A 608 -30.59 -13.99 22.64
N GLY A 609 -30.86 -14.96 21.76
CA GLY A 609 -31.86 -14.98 20.71
C GLY A 609 -31.81 -16.33 20.03
#